data_AF-A0A7X9CBQ5-F1
#
_entry.id   AF-A0A7X9CBQ5-F1
#
_cell.length_a   1.000
_cell.length_b   1.000
_cell.length_c   1.000
_cell.angle_alpha   90.00
_cell.angle_beta   90.00
_cell.angle_gamma   90.00
#
_symmetry.space_group_name_H-M   'P 1'
#
loop_
_entity.id
_entity.type
_entity.pdbx_description
1 polymer ?
#
loop_
_entity_poly.entity_id
_entity_poly.type
_entity_poly.pdbx_seq_one_letter_code
_entity_poly.pdbx_strand_id
1 'polypeptide(L)'
;MSTPTRPRPPQGAEARPGPKARKNGPFTRANLVSTLTGGYLPLILATLVMVLPLLWMMISSFKAPNEILSTDLVILPESPSLANYEAAWNSVPIPRFFLNSVIVTSIGASIKVLLAIFTAYALVFVRFPFKRVIFVLILVALMVPPQVSILPNYVLIAGLGGVNTYWGIILPGL
;
A
#
# COMPACT_ATOMS: atom_id res chain seq x y z
N MET A 1 30.31 13.20 83.09
CA MET A 1 30.76 13.84 81.84
C MET A 1 29.79 13.43 80.75
N SER A 2 28.69 14.18 80.62
CA SER A 2 27.53 13.84 79.80
C SER A 2 27.44 14.86 78.67
N THR A 3 27.81 14.43 77.47
CA THR A 3 27.82 15.24 76.26
C THR A 3 26.38 15.54 75.83
N PRO A 4 25.99 16.82 75.60
CA PRO A 4 24.65 17.14 75.14
C PRO A 4 24.54 16.90 73.63
N THR A 5 23.66 15.98 73.24
CA THR A 5 23.26 15.73 71.86
C THR A 5 22.45 16.92 71.32
N ARG A 6 22.98 17.63 70.34
CA ARG A 6 22.25 18.69 69.61
C ARG A 6 21.09 18.07 68.80
N PRO A 7 19.91 18.71 68.73
CA PRO A 7 18.84 18.28 67.83
C PRO A 7 19.26 18.51 66.38
N ARG A 8 19.04 17.51 65.50
CA ARG A 8 19.21 17.67 64.05
C ARG A 8 18.19 18.69 63.52
N PRO A 9 18.58 19.62 62.64
CA PRO A 9 17.61 20.50 61.99
C PRO A 9 16.62 19.67 61.16
N PRO A 10 15.35 20.10 61.05
CA PRO A 10 14.39 19.45 60.19
C PRO A 10 14.89 19.49 58.75
N GLN A 11 15.03 18.33 58.12
CA GLN A 11 15.23 18.19 56.68
C GLN A 11 13.94 18.63 55.96
N GLY A 12 13.73 19.94 55.96
CA GLY A 12 12.70 20.60 55.19
C GLY A 12 13.25 20.94 53.81
N ALA A 13 12.55 20.44 52.79
CA ALA A 13 12.58 20.92 51.41
C ALA A 13 13.89 20.67 50.63
N GLU A 14 14.12 19.40 50.28
CA GLU A 14 14.63 19.14 48.92
C GLU A 14 13.66 19.81 47.95
N ALA A 15 14.11 20.92 47.36
CA ALA A 15 13.40 21.60 46.30
C ALA A 15 13.14 20.59 45.18
N ARG A 16 11.89 20.13 45.07
CA ARG A 16 11.44 19.31 43.94
C ARG A 16 11.90 20.03 42.66
N PRO A 17 12.67 19.39 41.77
CA PRO A 17 13.00 20.03 40.51
C PRO A 17 11.68 20.37 39.81
N GLY A 18 11.41 21.67 39.66
CA GLY A 18 10.20 22.15 39.01
C GLY A 18 10.05 21.50 37.63
N PRO A 19 8.81 21.27 37.14
CA PRO A 19 8.61 20.66 35.84
C PRO A 19 9.38 21.46 34.80
N LYS A 20 10.36 20.83 34.13
CA LYS A 20 11.12 21.45 33.03
C LYS A 20 10.11 21.99 32.04
N ALA A 21 9.97 23.32 31.99
CA ALA A 21 9.06 23.99 31.08
C ALA A 21 9.37 23.50 29.66
N ARG A 22 8.43 22.76 29.06
CA ARG A 22 8.44 22.40 27.63
C ARG A 22 8.41 23.74 26.87
N LYS A 23 9.58 24.30 26.57
CA LYS A 23 9.72 25.67 26.05
C LYS A 23 9.14 25.87 24.64
N ASN A 24 8.76 24.80 23.94
CA ASN A 24 8.30 24.91 22.56
C ASN A 24 6.91 24.27 22.44
N GLY A 25 5.87 25.10 22.55
CA GLY A 25 4.51 24.69 22.21
C GLY A 25 4.41 24.28 20.73
N PRO A 26 3.40 23.48 20.35
CA PRO A 26 3.23 22.97 18.98
C PRO A 26 3.18 24.09 17.91
N PHE A 27 2.79 25.30 18.29
CA PHE A 27 2.64 26.46 17.40
C PHE A 27 3.78 27.49 17.46
N THR A 28 4.97 27.11 17.95
CA THR A 28 6.14 28.01 17.93
C THR A 28 6.67 28.13 16.49
N ARG A 29 7.04 29.32 16.00
CA ARG A 29 7.53 29.54 14.62
C ARG A 29 8.65 28.56 14.20
N ALA A 30 9.56 28.21 15.12
CA ALA A 30 10.62 27.22 14.87
C ALA A 30 10.07 25.79 14.65
N ASN A 31 9.03 25.39 15.40
CA ASN A 31 8.36 24.10 15.22
C ASN A 31 7.50 24.07 13.95
N LEU A 32 6.87 25.20 13.58
CA LEU A 32 6.14 25.32 12.32
C LEU A 32 7.07 25.22 11.11
N VAL A 33 8.19 25.94 11.11
CA VAL A 33 9.18 25.86 10.02
C VAL A 33 9.75 24.45 9.94
N SER A 34 10.15 23.84 11.06
CA SER A 34 10.63 22.44 11.07
C SER A 34 9.59 21.44 10.57
N THR A 35 8.31 21.63 10.84
CA THR A 35 7.22 20.77 10.34
C THR A 35 6.97 21.00 8.84
N LEU A 36 7.01 22.26 8.40
CA LEU A 36 6.83 22.67 7.00
C LEU A 36 7.96 22.16 6.11
N THR A 37 9.22 22.34 6.50
CA THR A 37 10.37 21.91 5.70
C THR A 37 10.69 20.43 5.88
N GLY A 38 10.53 19.87 7.09
CA GLY A 38 10.86 18.47 7.36
C GLY A 38 9.75 17.48 7.02
N GLY A 39 8.48 17.91 7.06
CA GLY A 39 7.32 17.04 6.80
C GLY A 39 6.63 17.36 5.48
N TYR A 40 6.16 18.60 5.31
CA TYR A 40 5.32 18.95 4.17
C TYR A 40 6.08 19.05 2.84
N LEU A 41 7.30 19.58 2.84
CA LEU A 41 8.11 19.70 1.63
C LEU A 41 8.44 18.34 0.96
N PRO A 42 8.96 17.31 1.67
CA PRO A 42 9.17 16.00 1.05
C PRO A 42 7.85 15.32 0.66
N LEU A 43 6.77 15.58 1.39
CA LEU A 43 5.45 15.05 1.05
C LEU A 43 4.93 15.63 -0.28
N ILE A 44 5.02 16.96 -0.45
CA ILE A 44 4.65 17.64 -1.71
C ILE A 44 5.51 17.13 -2.87
N LEU A 45 6.82 16.98 -2.65
CA LEU A 45 7.72 16.46 -3.69
C LEU A 45 7.35 15.02 -4.08
N ALA A 46 7.10 14.15 -3.12
CA ALA A 46 6.65 12.78 -3.37
C ALA A 46 5.31 12.75 -4.11
N THR A 47 4.36 13.61 -3.75
CA THR A 47 3.09 13.76 -4.47
C THR A 47 3.31 14.20 -5.91
N LEU A 48 4.15 15.21 -6.16
CA LEU A 48 4.45 15.67 -7.51
C LEU A 48 5.06 14.56 -8.37
N VAL A 49 6.02 13.81 -7.85
CA VAL A 49 6.66 12.70 -8.57
C VAL A 49 5.65 11.61 -8.95
N MET A 50 4.68 11.33 -8.07
CA MET A 50 3.63 10.33 -8.34
C MET A 50 2.54 10.84 -9.28
N VAL A 51 2.14 12.11 -9.16
CA VAL A 51 1.00 12.68 -9.90
C VAL A 51 1.39 13.11 -11.31
N LEU A 52 2.64 13.56 -11.52
CA LEU A 52 3.11 14.03 -12.82
C LEU A 52 2.92 13.00 -13.96
N PRO A 53 3.31 11.72 -13.84
CA PRO A 53 3.06 10.74 -14.89
C PRO A 53 1.56 10.47 -15.12
N LEU A 54 0.73 10.56 -14.07
CA LEU A 54 -0.73 10.41 -14.21
C LEU A 54 -1.35 11.59 -14.95
N LEU A 55 -0.92 12.81 -14.64
CA LEU A 55 -1.33 14.02 -15.37
C LEU A 55 -0.87 13.96 -16.82
N TRP A 56 0.37 13.52 -17.07
CA TRP A 56 0.87 13.33 -18.42
C TRP A 56 0.03 12.33 -19.21
N MET A 57 -0.32 11.20 -18.60
CA MET A 57 -1.18 10.18 -19.23
C MET A 57 -2.58 10.74 -19.54
N MET A 58 -3.18 11.49 -18.60
CA MET A 58 -4.47 12.14 -18.77
C MET A 58 -4.45 13.20 -19.87
N ILE A 59 -3.40 14.01 -19.95
CA ILE A 59 -3.29 15.03 -21.00
C ILE A 59 -3.07 14.37 -22.36
N SER A 60 -2.23 13.34 -22.40
CA SER A 60 -1.90 12.61 -23.63
C SER A 60 -3.08 11.82 -24.20
N SER A 61 -4.06 11.43 -23.39
CA SER A 61 -5.25 10.73 -23.90
C SER A 61 -6.16 11.63 -24.75
N PHE A 62 -6.05 12.95 -24.65
CA PHE A 62 -6.77 13.92 -25.49
C PHE A 62 -6.00 14.37 -26.74
N LYS A 63 -4.72 13.98 -26.88
CA LYS A 63 -3.89 14.36 -28.03
C LYS A 63 -4.25 13.57 -29.27
N ALA A 64 -4.17 14.19 -30.43
CA ALA A 64 -4.36 13.49 -31.70
C ALA A 64 -3.16 12.53 -31.97
N PRO A 65 -3.34 11.41 -32.70
CA PRO A 65 -2.28 10.42 -32.92
C PRO A 65 -1.00 11.00 -33.55
N ASN A 66 -1.15 12.01 -34.41
CA ASN A 66 -0.06 12.75 -35.03
C ASN A 66 0.72 13.66 -34.05
N GLU A 67 0.07 14.13 -32.97
CA GLU A 67 0.72 14.94 -31.90
C GLU A 67 1.51 14.07 -30.90
N ILE A 68 1.26 12.75 -30.88
CA ILE A 68 1.99 11.79 -30.03
C ILE A 68 3.25 11.30 -30.75
N LEU A 69 3.22 11.24 -32.09
CA LEU A 69 4.31 10.74 -32.93
C LEU A 69 5.28 11.85 -33.39
N SER A 70 4.96 13.13 -33.14
CA SER A 70 5.85 14.24 -33.46
C SER A 70 7.02 14.32 -32.48
N THR A 71 8.15 14.86 -32.94
CA THR A 71 9.36 15.07 -32.11
C THR A 71 9.25 16.29 -31.19
N ASP A 72 8.21 17.10 -31.37
CA ASP A 72 7.96 18.30 -30.59
C ASP A 72 7.42 17.95 -29.20
N LEU A 73 8.02 18.52 -28.16
CA LEU A 73 7.62 18.29 -26.77
C LEU A 73 6.37 19.13 -26.43
N VAL A 74 5.23 18.78 -27.02
CA VAL A 74 3.96 19.49 -26.78
C VAL A 74 3.37 18.99 -25.46
N ILE A 75 3.37 19.81 -24.40
CA ILE A 75 2.86 19.41 -23.07
C ILE A 75 1.33 19.39 -23.05
N LEU A 76 0.69 20.37 -23.69
CA LEU A 76 -0.77 20.53 -23.77
C LEU A 76 -1.26 20.12 -25.17
N PRO A 77 -2.48 19.55 -25.32
CA PRO A 77 -3.00 19.18 -26.63
C PRO A 77 -3.29 20.45 -27.43
N GLU A 78 -2.82 20.52 -28.67
CA GLU A 78 -3.16 21.65 -29.57
C GLU A 78 -4.62 21.54 -30.01
N SER A 79 -5.08 20.31 -30.21
CA SER A 79 -6.45 19.98 -30.59
C SER A 79 -7.05 18.92 -29.64
N PRO A 80 -7.59 19.31 -28.46
CA PRO A 80 -8.18 18.35 -27.53
C PRO A 80 -9.33 17.59 -28.19
N SER A 81 -9.20 16.26 -28.27
CA SER A 81 -10.15 15.40 -28.96
C SER A 81 -10.58 14.21 -28.10
N LEU A 82 -11.84 13.80 -28.25
CA LEU A 82 -12.39 12.58 -27.65
C LEU A 82 -12.31 11.37 -28.59
N ALA A 83 -11.77 11.53 -29.80
CA ALA A 83 -11.70 10.47 -30.80
C ALA A 83 -10.97 9.21 -30.30
N ASN A 84 -9.95 9.38 -29.44
CA ASN A 84 -9.23 8.24 -28.84
C ASN A 84 -10.14 7.40 -27.94
N TYR A 85 -11.07 8.03 -27.20
CA TYR A 85 -12.01 7.32 -26.34
C TYR A 85 -13.06 6.57 -27.16
N GLU A 86 -13.59 7.19 -28.22
CA GLU A 86 -14.52 6.54 -29.14
C GLU A 86 -13.85 5.36 -29.87
N ALA A 87 -12.63 5.57 -30.37
CA ALA A 87 -11.84 4.52 -30.99
C ALA A 87 -11.58 3.35 -30.02
N ALA A 88 -11.19 3.64 -28.77
CA ALA A 88 -10.97 2.61 -27.76
C ALA A 88 -12.26 1.84 -27.41
N TRP A 89 -13.38 2.54 -27.28
CA TRP A 89 -14.68 1.94 -26.98
C TRP A 89 -15.15 0.99 -28.10
N ASN A 90 -14.86 1.33 -29.35
CA ASN A 90 -15.24 0.53 -30.52
C ASN A 90 -14.22 -0.57 -30.87
N SER A 91 -12.95 -0.42 -30.48
CA SER A 91 -11.88 -1.38 -30.82
C SER A 91 -11.91 -2.65 -29.97
N VAL A 92 -12.32 -2.54 -28.71
CA VAL A 92 -12.34 -3.66 -27.77
C VAL A 92 -13.59 -3.63 -26.89
N PRO A 93 -14.10 -4.79 -26.44
CA PRO A 93 -15.26 -4.85 -25.56
C PRO A 93 -14.88 -4.45 -24.12
N ILE A 94 -14.60 -3.16 -23.88
CA ILE A 94 -14.22 -2.61 -22.57
C ILE A 94 -15.18 -3.04 -21.46
N PRO A 95 -16.53 -2.97 -21.63
CA PRO A 95 -17.45 -3.39 -20.57
C PRO A 95 -17.27 -4.85 -20.16
N ARG A 96 -16.96 -5.73 -21.12
CA ARG A 96 -16.71 -7.15 -20.85
C ARG A 96 -15.42 -7.35 -20.08
N PHE A 97 -14.34 -6.68 -20.47
CA PHE A 97 -13.05 -6.77 -19.74
C PHE A 97 -13.17 -6.24 -18.31
N PHE A 98 -13.89 -5.14 -18.14
CA PHE A 98 -14.19 -4.60 -16.81
C PHE A 98 -15.00 -5.60 -15.99
N LEU A 99 -16.08 -6.15 -16.54
CA LEU A 99 -16.92 -7.14 -15.85
C LEU A 99 -16.13 -8.40 -15.48
N ASN A 100 -15.31 -8.94 -16.39
CA ASN A 100 -14.44 -10.07 -16.13
C ASN A 100 -13.52 -9.78 -14.93
N SER A 101 -12.90 -8.60 -14.90
CA SER A 101 -11.99 -8.17 -13.85
C SER A 101 -12.70 -8.03 -12.50
N VAL A 102 -13.89 -7.42 -12.49
CA VAL A 102 -14.72 -7.28 -11.29
C VAL A 102 -15.12 -8.65 -10.74
N ILE A 103 -15.58 -9.57 -11.59
CA ILE A 103 -16.00 -10.91 -11.19
C ILE A 103 -14.81 -11.69 -10.60
N VAL A 104 -13.70 -11.77 -11.34
CA VAL A 104 -12.50 -12.52 -10.93
C VAL A 104 -11.92 -11.96 -9.63
N THR A 105 -11.79 -10.64 -9.54
CA THR A 105 -11.20 -9.99 -8.36
C THR A 105 -12.10 -10.10 -7.15
N SER A 106 -13.41 -9.87 -7.29
CA SER A 106 -14.35 -9.91 -6.15
C SER A 106 -14.46 -11.32 -5.58
N ILE A 107 -14.61 -12.34 -6.44
CA ILE A 107 -14.72 -13.73 -6.01
C ILE A 107 -13.38 -14.19 -5.42
N GLY A 108 -12.28 -13.97 -6.13
CA GLY A 108 -10.94 -14.39 -5.69
C GLY A 108 -10.53 -13.73 -4.37
N ALA A 109 -10.72 -12.41 -4.22
CA ALA A 109 -10.41 -11.70 -2.99
C ALA A 109 -11.28 -12.16 -1.82
N SER A 110 -12.58 -12.40 -2.04
CA SER A 110 -13.48 -12.86 -0.98
C SER A 110 -13.07 -14.23 -0.45
N ILE A 111 -12.76 -15.18 -1.35
CA ILE A 111 -12.29 -16.52 -0.96
C ILE A 111 -10.95 -16.42 -0.22
N LYS A 112 -10.00 -15.63 -0.72
CA LYS A 112 -8.71 -15.41 -0.06
C LYS A 112 -8.85 -14.86 1.35
N VAL A 113 -9.67 -13.82 1.52
CA VAL A 113 -9.92 -13.20 2.83
C VAL A 113 -10.56 -14.20 3.77
N LEU A 114 -11.53 -14.99 3.30
CA LEU A 114 -12.18 -16.02 4.11
C LEU A 114 -11.17 -17.09 4.57
N LEU A 115 -10.36 -17.62 3.65
CA LEU A 115 -9.30 -18.59 3.96
C LEU A 115 -8.26 -17.99 4.92
N ALA A 116 -7.86 -16.74 4.70
CA ALA A 116 -6.92 -16.03 5.56
C ALA A 116 -7.47 -15.85 6.98
N ILE A 117 -8.76 -15.49 7.13
CA ILE A 117 -9.41 -15.36 8.44
C ILE A 117 -9.43 -16.71 9.16
N PHE A 118 -9.84 -17.80 8.50
CA PHE A 118 -9.85 -19.12 9.12
C PHE A 118 -8.46 -19.59 9.51
N THR A 119 -7.47 -19.39 8.63
CA THR A 119 -6.08 -19.77 8.87
C THR A 119 -5.49 -18.97 10.03
N ALA A 120 -5.71 -17.65 10.06
CA ALA A 120 -5.26 -16.77 11.14
C ALA A 120 -5.95 -17.14 12.47
N TYR A 121 -7.26 -17.41 12.46
CA TYR A 121 -7.99 -17.81 13.66
C TYR A 121 -7.46 -19.14 14.23
N ALA A 122 -7.29 -20.15 13.38
CA ALA A 122 -6.74 -21.43 13.77
C ALA A 122 -5.32 -21.28 14.31
N LEU A 123 -4.47 -20.52 13.62
CA LEU A 123 -3.12 -20.27 14.07
C LEU A 123 -3.05 -19.45 15.34
N VAL A 124 -3.92 -18.47 15.61
CA VAL A 124 -3.79 -17.63 16.82
C VAL A 124 -4.44 -18.30 18.03
N PHE A 125 -5.70 -18.72 17.91
CA PHE A 125 -6.54 -19.07 19.05
C PHE A 125 -6.60 -20.58 19.34
N VAL A 126 -6.45 -21.43 18.33
CA VAL A 126 -6.56 -22.89 18.51
C VAL A 126 -5.21 -23.44 19.00
N ARG A 127 -5.26 -24.30 20.03
CA ARG A 127 -4.09 -25.03 20.54
C ARG A 127 -4.05 -26.40 19.87
N PHE A 128 -3.17 -26.57 18.89
CA PHE A 128 -2.98 -27.83 18.17
C PHE A 128 -1.48 -28.10 17.95
N PRO A 129 -1.07 -29.37 17.83
CA PRO A 129 0.34 -29.72 17.62
C PRO A 129 0.87 -29.20 16.27
N PHE A 130 2.17 -28.91 16.17
CA PHE A 130 2.85 -28.43 14.95
C PHE A 130 2.49 -27.02 14.42
N LYS A 131 1.69 -26.22 15.16
CA LYS A 131 1.35 -24.83 14.81
C LYS A 131 2.54 -23.98 14.34
N ARG A 132 3.70 -24.10 14.99
CA ARG A 132 4.93 -23.36 14.64
C ARG A 132 5.52 -23.79 13.29
N VAL A 133 5.47 -25.09 12.99
CA VAL A 133 5.96 -25.63 11.71
C VAL A 133 5.09 -25.14 10.56
N ILE A 134 3.76 -25.22 10.70
CA ILE A 134 2.81 -24.72 9.69
C ILE A 134 3.03 -23.22 9.46
N PHE A 135 3.20 -22.42 10.52
CA PHE A 135 3.47 -21.00 10.39
C PHE A 135 4.75 -20.72 9.58
N VAL A 136 5.84 -21.43 9.86
CA VAL A 136 7.09 -21.29 9.10
C VAL A 136 6.92 -21.73 7.64
N LEU A 137 6.18 -22.82 7.38
CA LEU A 137 5.90 -23.26 6.00
C LEU A 137 5.11 -22.21 5.20
N ILE A 138 4.15 -21.54 5.83
CA ILE A 138 3.42 -20.43 5.19
C ILE A 138 4.40 -19.31 4.84
N LEU A 139 5.29 -18.93 5.75
CA LEU A 139 6.30 -17.89 5.46
C LEU A 139 7.22 -18.30 4.31
N VAL A 140 7.68 -19.55 4.27
CA VAL A 140 8.51 -20.08 3.17
C VAL A 140 7.75 -20.03 1.85
N ALA A 141 6.46 -20.41 1.84
CA ALA A 141 5.62 -20.34 0.65
C ALA A 141 5.46 -18.90 0.13
N LEU A 142 5.34 -17.91 1.02
CA LEU A 142 5.26 -16.48 0.65
C LEU A 142 6.57 -15.94 0.04
N MET A 143 7.71 -16.60 0.25
CA MET A 143 8.98 -16.22 -0.38
C MET A 143 9.12 -16.76 -1.81
N VAL A 144 8.25 -17.67 -2.25
CA VAL A 144 8.28 -18.21 -3.60
C VAL A 144 7.87 -17.10 -4.58
N PRO A 145 8.73 -16.75 -5.57
CA PRO A 145 8.41 -15.68 -6.51
C PRO A 145 7.23 -16.09 -7.41
N PRO A 146 6.24 -15.22 -7.63
CA PRO A 146 5.08 -15.55 -8.47
C PRO A 146 5.44 -15.96 -9.90
N GLN A 147 6.60 -15.55 -10.40
CA GLN A 147 7.06 -15.84 -11.76
C GLN A 147 7.39 -17.32 -11.97
N VAL A 148 7.90 -18.02 -10.95
CA VAL A 148 8.26 -19.45 -11.08
C VAL A 148 7.05 -20.38 -11.02
N SER A 149 5.93 -19.91 -10.46
CA SER A 149 4.70 -20.69 -10.35
C SER A 149 3.80 -20.60 -11.59
N ILE A 150 4.07 -19.68 -12.54
CA ILE A 150 3.22 -19.47 -13.73
C ILE A 150 3.06 -20.75 -14.56
N LEU A 151 4.17 -21.38 -14.95
CA LEU A 151 4.12 -22.57 -15.80
C LEU A 151 3.47 -23.77 -15.09
N PRO A 152 3.84 -24.12 -13.84
CA PRO A 152 3.16 -25.17 -13.09
C PRO A 152 1.65 -24.93 -12.96
N ASN A 153 1.24 -23.70 -12.64
CA ASN A 153 -0.16 -23.32 -12.52
C ASN A 153 -0.91 -23.45 -13.84
N TYR A 154 -0.30 -23.02 -14.95
CA TYR A 154 -0.89 -23.17 -16.27
C TYR A 154 -1.10 -24.65 -16.64
N VAL A 155 -0.07 -25.49 -16.48
CA VAL A 155 -0.15 -26.92 -16.79
C VAL A 155 -1.21 -27.60 -15.92
N LEU A 156 -1.31 -27.24 -14.64
CA LEU A 156 -2.34 -27.73 -13.74
C LEU A 156 -3.75 -27.36 -14.24
N ILE A 157 -4.01 -26.08 -14.53
CA ILE A 157 -5.32 -25.62 -15.01
C ILE A 157 -5.65 -26.22 -16.37
N ALA A 158 -4.67 -26.35 -17.26
CA ALA A 158 -4.85 -26.99 -18.56
C ALA A 158 -5.23 -28.47 -18.41
N GLY A 159 -4.54 -29.20 -17.53
CA GLY A 159 -4.85 -30.60 -17.22
C GLY A 159 -6.23 -30.79 -16.58
N LEU A 160 -6.71 -29.80 -15.83
CA LEU A 160 -8.05 -29.78 -15.25
C LEU A 160 -9.13 -29.28 -16.23
N GLY A 161 -8.79 -28.93 -17.47
CA GLY A 161 -9.73 -28.42 -18.47
C GLY A 161 -10.22 -26.99 -18.22
N GLY A 162 -9.55 -26.23 -17.35
CA GLY A 162 -9.95 -24.87 -16.95
C GLY A 162 -9.42 -23.76 -17.85
N VAL A 163 -8.85 -24.08 -19.00
CA VAL A 163 -8.34 -23.08 -19.94
C VAL A 163 -9.47 -22.18 -20.42
N ASN A 164 -9.24 -20.86 -20.43
CA ASN A 164 -10.21 -19.85 -20.86
C ASN A 164 -11.49 -19.80 -20.00
N THR A 165 -11.39 -20.08 -18.70
CA THR A 165 -12.51 -20.02 -17.74
C THR A 165 -12.19 -19.12 -16.54
N TYR A 166 -13.22 -18.60 -15.86
CA TYR A 166 -13.04 -17.77 -14.67
C TYR A 166 -12.39 -18.53 -13.50
N TRP A 167 -12.81 -19.77 -13.24
CA TRP A 167 -12.24 -20.56 -12.16
C TRP A 167 -10.78 -20.91 -12.43
N GLY A 168 -10.40 -21.12 -13.70
CA GLY A 168 -9.02 -21.34 -14.11
C GLY A 168 -8.10 -20.14 -13.88
N ILE A 169 -8.66 -18.93 -13.83
CA ILE A 169 -7.92 -17.70 -13.47
C ILE A 169 -7.88 -17.53 -11.94
N ILE A 170 -8.99 -17.81 -11.25
CA ILE A 170 -9.12 -17.58 -9.81
C ILE A 170 -8.29 -18.59 -9.01
N LEU A 171 -8.42 -19.88 -9.31
CA LEU A 171 -7.92 -20.98 -8.49
C LEU A 171 -6.40 -20.97 -8.26
N PRO A 172 -5.54 -20.72 -9.26
CA PRO A 172 -4.09 -20.69 -9.03
C PRO A 172 -3.61 -19.50 -8.19
N GLY A 173 -4.45 -18.46 -8.12
CA GLY A 173 -4.14 -17.27 -7.37
C GLY A 173 -4.52 -17.36 -5.90
N LEU A 174 -5.36 -18.31 -5.49
CA LEU A 174 -5.87 -18.47 -4.12
C LEU A 174 -4.80 -18.85 -3.10
#